data_AF-A0A1M4TV20-F1
#
_entry.id   AF-A0A1M4TV20-F1
#
_cell.length_a   1.000
_cell.length_b   1.000
_cell.length_c   1.000
_cell.angle_alpha   90.00
_cell.angle_beta   90.00
_cell.angle_gamma   90.00
#
_symmetry.space_group_name_H-M   'P 1'
#
loop_
_entity.id
_entity.type
_entity.pdbx_description
1 polymer ?
#
loop_
_entity_poly.entity_id
_entity_poly.type
_entity_poly.pdbx_seq_one_letter_code
_entity_poly.pdbx_strand_id
1 'polypeptide(L)'
;MKKGFYKYANELWIMDTLNKYQQELNKLLYLKNRKPEKFRFSTILLFREYQTRLFTWKKALNLDNLSMFNRDKQFHNLFIDLAPDWLEELITEQKVVEDLKSEGFDYVKFTHRHYDGFFVSMFLNWELFKDKPEIQLYSILPHPYEPVCKIFSRGGTIANIHSAFEIDRDETYRKHNNNFKLPSLNDDFLTYIDHHVTDFPNQELVNQLWEKFRRMNPNALY
;
A
#
# COMPACT_ATOMS: atom_id res chain seq x y z
N MET A 1 -5.38 33.59 -29.39
CA MET A 1 -5.81 32.20 -29.65
C MET A 1 -5.23 31.13 -28.70
N LYS A 2 -4.18 31.38 -27.89
CA LYS A 2 -3.61 30.36 -26.99
C LYS A 2 -4.42 30.05 -25.71
N LYS A 3 -5.21 30.98 -25.17
CA LYS A 3 -5.95 30.78 -23.88
C LYS A 3 -7.05 29.71 -23.92
N GLY A 4 -7.61 29.40 -25.10
CA GLY A 4 -8.66 28.38 -25.23
C GLY A 4 -8.11 26.95 -25.11
N PHE A 5 -7.00 26.65 -25.78
CA PHE A 5 -6.40 25.31 -25.81
C PHE A 5 -5.94 24.81 -24.43
N TYR A 6 -5.34 25.68 -23.60
CA TYR A 6 -4.92 25.30 -22.25
C TYR A 6 -6.10 24.96 -21.33
N LYS A 7 -7.25 25.62 -21.50
CA LYS A 7 -8.45 25.32 -20.71
C LYS A 7 -9.03 23.95 -21.07
N TYR A 8 -9.16 23.66 -22.36
CA TYR A 8 -9.66 22.36 -22.84
C TYR A 8 -8.73 21.19 -22.52
N ALA A 9 -7.41 21.38 -22.63
CA ALA A 9 -6.44 20.35 -22.27
C ALA A 9 -6.48 20.03 -20.77
N ASN A 10 -6.68 21.05 -19.92
CA ASN A 10 -6.83 20.86 -18.48
C ASN A 10 -8.15 20.14 -18.13
N GLU A 11 -9.26 20.52 -18.77
CA GLU A 11 -10.57 19.86 -18.58
C GLU A 11 -10.55 18.38 -19.00
N LEU A 12 -9.92 18.05 -20.14
CA LEU A 12 -9.77 16.67 -20.61
C LEU A 12 -8.88 15.84 -19.67
N TRP A 13 -7.78 16.41 -19.17
CA TRP A 13 -6.91 15.75 -18.21
C TRP A 13 -7.61 15.48 -16.88
N ILE A 14 -8.37 16.45 -16.35
CA ILE A 14 -9.18 16.28 -15.13
C ILE A 14 -10.19 15.14 -15.31
N MET A 15 -10.90 15.09 -16.45
CA MET A 15 -11.88 14.04 -16.71
C MET A 15 -11.25 12.64 -16.85
N ASP A 16 -10.10 12.52 -17.51
CA ASP A 16 -9.39 11.24 -17.61
C ASP A 16 -8.91 10.74 -16.23
N THR A 17 -8.31 11.63 -15.43
CA THR A 17 -7.86 11.31 -14.07
C THR A 17 -9.02 10.88 -13.18
N LEU A 18 -10.17 11.58 -13.23
CA LEU A 18 -11.35 11.21 -12.45
C LEU A 18 -11.96 9.88 -12.91
N ASN A 19 -11.97 9.59 -14.20
CA ASN A 19 -12.44 8.31 -14.72
C ASN A 19 -11.54 7.16 -14.26
N LYS A 20 -10.21 7.32 -14.38
CA LYS A 20 -9.25 6.34 -13.86
C LYS A 20 -9.39 6.17 -12.36
N TYR A 21 -9.56 7.27 -11.63
CA TYR A 21 -9.78 7.24 -10.18
C TYR A 21 -11.01 6.42 -9.81
N GLN A 22 -12.14 6.64 -10.49
CA GLN A 22 -13.34 5.86 -10.24
C GLN A 22 -13.14 4.38 -10.60
N GLN A 23 -12.40 4.07 -11.67
CA GLN A 23 -12.07 2.68 -12.02
C GLN A 23 -11.24 1.99 -10.93
N GLU A 24 -10.19 2.65 -10.43
CA GLU A 24 -9.35 2.11 -9.36
C GLU A 24 -10.12 2.00 -8.03
N LEU A 25 -10.94 3.00 -7.70
CA LEU A 25 -11.84 2.96 -6.55
C LEU A 25 -12.83 1.78 -6.67
N ASN A 26 -13.39 1.57 -7.87
CA ASN A 26 -14.30 0.46 -8.14
C ASN A 26 -13.62 -0.90 -7.98
N LYS A 27 -12.33 -1.02 -8.32
CA LYS A 27 -11.57 -2.25 -8.05
C LYS A 27 -11.42 -2.52 -6.56
N LEU A 28 -11.52 -1.51 -5.70
CA LEU A 28 -11.54 -1.68 -4.24
C LEU A 28 -12.94 -2.02 -3.71
N LEU A 29 -14.00 -2.10 -4.55
CA LEU A 29 -15.36 -2.35 -4.06
C LEU A 29 -15.51 -3.67 -3.29
N TYR A 30 -14.64 -4.65 -3.55
CA TYR A 30 -14.65 -5.92 -2.83
C TYR A 30 -14.30 -5.79 -1.34
N LEU A 31 -13.68 -4.68 -0.89
CA LEU A 31 -13.38 -4.51 0.54
C LEU A 31 -14.62 -4.19 1.38
N LYS A 32 -15.73 -3.74 0.77
CA LYS A 32 -16.97 -3.32 1.46
C LYS A 32 -17.49 -4.32 2.48
N ASN A 33 -17.33 -5.61 2.18
CA ASN A 33 -17.88 -6.70 2.99
C ASN A 33 -16.85 -7.32 3.95
N ARG A 34 -15.61 -6.82 3.98
CA ARG A 34 -14.54 -7.36 4.83
C ARG A 34 -14.68 -6.82 6.24
N LYS A 35 -14.97 -7.70 7.18
CA LYS A 35 -14.89 -7.39 8.61
C LYS A 35 -13.44 -7.52 9.07
N PRO A 36 -13.02 -6.75 10.10
CA PRO A 36 -11.76 -6.99 10.78
C PRO A 36 -11.69 -8.45 11.22
N GLU A 37 -10.77 -9.21 10.64
CA GLU A 37 -10.53 -10.59 11.04
C GLU A 37 -9.61 -10.64 12.26
N LYS A 38 -9.55 -11.82 12.90
CA LYS A 38 -8.54 -12.08 13.94
C LYS A 38 -7.14 -11.87 13.36
N PHE A 39 -6.19 -11.67 14.27
CA PHE A 39 -4.77 -11.60 13.97
C PHE A 39 -4.30 -12.67 12.95
N ARG A 40 -3.49 -12.25 11.97
CA ARG A 40 -2.91 -13.11 10.93
C ARG A 40 -1.44 -12.79 10.71
N PHE A 41 -0.62 -13.83 10.66
CA PHE A 41 0.81 -13.68 10.42
C PHE A 41 1.11 -13.08 9.04
N SER A 42 0.32 -13.42 8.02
CA SER A 42 0.48 -12.88 6.67
C SER A 42 0.34 -11.35 6.62
N THR A 43 -0.55 -10.75 7.44
CA THR A 43 -0.71 -9.29 7.51
C THR A 43 0.58 -8.59 7.97
N ILE A 44 1.28 -9.16 8.95
CA ILE A 44 2.56 -8.62 9.41
C ILE A 44 3.63 -8.77 8.33
N LEU A 45 3.67 -9.90 7.64
CA LEU A 45 4.65 -10.11 6.56
C LEU A 45 4.42 -9.16 5.39
N LEU A 46 3.16 -8.87 5.06
CA LEU A 46 2.80 -7.82 4.10
C LEU A 46 3.30 -6.45 4.57
N PHE A 47 3.19 -6.14 5.86
CA PHE A 47 3.67 -4.86 6.38
C PHE A 47 5.20 -4.76 6.36
N ARG A 48 5.90 -5.87 6.60
CA ARG A 48 7.36 -5.96 6.45
C ARG A 48 7.79 -5.84 4.99
N GLU A 49 7.06 -6.45 4.07
CA GLU A 49 7.30 -6.30 2.63
C GLU A 49 7.10 -4.84 2.20
N TYR A 50 6.04 -4.18 2.69
CA TYR A 50 5.84 -2.75 2.49
C TYR A 50 7.04 -1.91 2.95
N GLN A 51 7.57 -2.17 4.15
CA GLN A 51 8.77 -1.49 4.64
C GLN A 51 9.96 -1.67 3.70
N THR A 52 10.24 -2.90 3.28
CA THR A 52 11.32 -3.21 2.35
C THR A 52 11.15 -2.47 1.03
N ARG A 53 9.94 -2.46 0.46
CA ARG A 53 9.66 -1.76 -0.80
C ARG A 53 9.81 -0.25 -0.65
N LEU A 54 9.21 0.34 0.39
CA LEU A 54 9.33 1.78 0.66
C LEU A 54 10.80 2.20 0.81
N PHE A 55 11.60 1.46 1.58
CA PHE A 55 13.01 1.80 1.76
C PHE A 55 13.84 1.60 0.50
N THR A 56 13.48 0.62 -0.33
CA THR A 56 14.09 0.45 -1.66
C THR A 56 13.84 1.70 -2.52
N TRP A 57 12.61 2.23 -2.50
CA TRP A 57 12.26 3.49 -3.17
C TRP A 57 13.01 4.69 -2.59
N LYS A 58 12.96 4.89 -1.28
CA LYS A 58 13.67 6.00 -0.60
C LYS A 58 15.16 5.99 -0.94
N LYS A 59 15.80 4.83 -0.92
CA LYS A 59 17.20 4.67 -1.31
C LYS A 59 17.43 5.02 -2.79
N ALA A 60 16.56 4.59 -3.71
CA ALA A 60 16.67 4.93 -5.12
C ALA A 60 16.49 6.44 -5.41
N LEU A 61 15.81 7.14 -4.50
CA LEU A 61 15.63 8.59 -4.50
C LEU A 61 16.73 9.32 -3.70
N ASN A 62 17.79 8.62 -3.27
CA ASN A 62 18.89 9.16 -2.46
C ASN A 62 18.44 9.76 -1.11
N LEU A 63 17.44 9.16 -0.46
CA LEU A 63 16.94 9.56 0.85
C LEU A 63 17.38 8.57 1.95
N ASP A 64 18.18 9.07 2.90
CA ASP A 64 18.77 8.26 3.97
C ASP A 64 18.08 8.39 5.34
N ASN A 65 17.01 9.19 5.46
CA ASN A 65 16.39 9.48 6.76
C ASN A 65 15.38 8.42 7.24
N LEU A 66 15.82 7.16 7.33
CA LEU A 66 14.97 6.02 7.76
C LEU A 66 14.43 6.17 9.19
N SER A 67 15.03 7.05 10.00
CA SER A 67 14.60 7.32 11.37
C SER A 67 13.19 7.92 11.46
N MET A 68 12.69 8.48 10.36
CA MET A 68 11.37 9.11 10.28
C MET A 68 10.22 8.11 10.04
N PHE A 69 10.53 6.86 9.70
CA PHE A 69 9.53 5.85 9.34
C PHE A 69 8.39 5.67 10.36
N ASN A 70 8.69 5.69 11.66
CA ASN A 70 7.64 5.55 12.69
C ASN A 70 7.09 6.90 13.20
N ARG A 71 7.70 8.02 12.80
CA ARG A 71 7.49 9.34 13.42
C ARG A 71 6.68 10.29 12.56
N ASP A 72 6.72 10.10 11.24
CA ASP A 72 6.14 11.03 10.30
C ASP A 72 5.32 10.29 9.24
N LYS A 73 4.01 10.57 9.22
CA LYS A 73 3.08 10.02 8.23
C LYS A 73 3.51 10.40 6.81
N GLN A 74 4.08 11.59 6.61
CA GLN A 74 4.55 12.05 5.30
C GLN A 74 5.80 11.31 4.82
N PHE A 75 6.57 10.68 5.72
CA PHE A 75 7.67 9.80 5.30
C PHE A 75 7.17 8.66 4.38
N HIS A 76 5.91 8.25 4.52
CA HIS A 76 5.33 7.20 3.70
C HIS A 76 4.82 7.69 2.33
N ASN A 77 4.78 9.00 2.09
CA ASN A 77 4.32 9.59 0.83
C ASN A 77 5.51 9.78 -0.12
N LEU A 78 5.65 8.90 -1.12
CA LEU A 78 6.72 8.97 -2.11
C LEU A 78 6.54 10.09 -3.13
N PHE A 79 5.32 10.63 -3.29
CA PHE A 79 5.08 11.73 -4.23
C PHE A 79 5.79 13.01 -3.81
N ILE A 80 5.95 13.24 -2.51
CA ILE A 80 6.73 14.37 -1.97
C ILE A 80 8.19 14.29 -2.44
N ASP A 81 8.72 13.08 -2.59
CA ASP A 81 10.11 12.87 -2.98
C ASP A 81 10.30 12.82 -4.50
N LEU A 82 9.33 12.22 -5.21
CA LEU A 82 9.40 12.01 -6.67
C LEU A 82 9.12 13.28 -7.45
N ALA A 83 8.05 13.98 -7.09
CA ALA A 83 7.55 15.13 -7.83
C ALA A 83 6.70 16.02 -6.89
N PRO A 84 7.34 16.91 -6.11
CA PRO A 84 6.65 17.81 -5.19
C PRO A 84 5.54 18.63 -5.85
N ASP A 85 5.72 18.99 -7.13
CA ASP A 85 4.77 19.78 -7.90
C ASP A 85 3.43 19.03 -8.13
N TRP A 86 3.42 17.69 -8.04
CA TRP A 86 2.20 16.90 -8.20
C TRP A 86 1.32 16.91 -6.96
N LEU A 87 1.78 17.42 -5.82
CA LEU A 87 0.99 17.39 -4.58
C LEU A 87 -0.37 18.09 -4.73
N GLU A 88 -0.47 19.08 -5.61
CA GLU A 88 -1.73 19.75 -5.95
C GLU A 88 -2.62 18.94 -6.92
N GLU A 89 -2.04 17.99 -7.65
CA GLU A 89 -2.74 17.09 -8.58
C GLU A 89 -3.25 15.81 -7.90
N LEU A 90 -2.73 15.45 -6.72
CA LEU A 90 -3.11 14.24 -6.01
C LEU A 90 -4.56 14.29 -5.51
N ILE A 91 -5.24 13.14 -5.57
CA ILE A 91 -6.53 12.97 -4.89
C ILE A 91 -6.27 12.93 -3.38
N THR A 92 -6.85 13.87 -2.65
CA THR A 92 -6.60 14.02 -1.21
C THR A 92 -7.08 12.82 -0.39
N GLU A 93 -6.41 12.55 0.73
CA GLU A 93 -6.83 11.49 1.67
C GLU A 93 -8.29 11.69 2.12
N GLN A 94 -8.69 12.94 2.36
CA GLN A 94 -10.06 13.28 2.75
C GLN A 94 -11.07 12.86 1.67
N LYS A 95 -10.83 13.23 0.40
CA LYS A 95 -11.73 12.87 -0.70
C LYS A 95 -11.85 11.36 -0.87
N VAL A 96 -10.72 10.65 -0.82
CA VAL A 96 -10.71 9.17 -0.91
C VAL A 96 -11.56 8.55 0.20
N VAL A 97 -11.42 9.02 1.44
CA VAL A 97 -12.18 8.50 2.58
C VAL A 97 -13.68 8.83 2.47
N GLU A 98 -14.04 10.01 1.97
CA GLU A 98 -15.43 10.40 1.73
C GLU A 98 -16.09 9.53 0.65
N ASP A 99 -15.40 9.35 -0.48
CA ASP A 99 -15.89 8.51 -1.58
C ASP A 99 -16.03 7.05 -1.13
N LEU A 100 -15.02 6.49 -0.44
CA LEU A 100 -15.10 5.15 0.15
C LEU A 100 -16.28 5.00 1.11
N LYS A 101 -16.53 5.98 1.99
CA LYS A 101 -17.70 5.96 2.89
C LYS A 101 -19.01 5.98 2.13
N SER A 102 -19.13 6.77 1.05
CA SER A 102 -20.34 6.78 0.23
C SER A 102 -20.63 5.42 -0.43
N GLU A 103 -19.59 4.63 -0.69
CA GLU A 103 -19.68 3.26 -1.18
C GLU A 103 -19.92 2.21 -0.08
N GLY A 104 -19.94 2.63 1.20
CA GLY A 104 -20.21 1.79 2.38
C GLY A 104 -18.97 1.23 3.09
N PHE A 105 -17.81 1.88 2.97
CA PHE A 105 -16.53 1.47 3.57
C PHE A 105 -16.29 2.17 4.91
N ASP A 106 -17.10 1.86 5.91
CA ASP A 106 -17.12 2.65 7.16
C ASP A 106 -15.90 2.45 8.07
N TYR A 107 -15.07 1.42 7.82
CA TYR A 107 -13.93 1.10 8.67
C TYR A 107 -12.67 1.90 8.32
N VAL A 108 -12.59 2.49 7.12
CA VAL A 108 -11.45 3.31 6.70
C VAL A 108 -11.56 4.70 7.32
N LYS A 109 -10.51 5.12 8.02
CA LYS A 109 -10.53 6.37 8.80
C LYS A 109 -9.48 7.36 8.33
N PHE A 110 -9.88 8.63 8.27
CA PHE A 110 -9.00 9.78 8.18
C PHE A 110 -8.63 10.24 9.60
N THR A 111 -7.49 9.80 10.13
CA THR A 111 -6.98 10.29 11.43
C THR A 111 -5.46 10.37 11.42
N HIS A 112 -4.87 10.95 12.47
CA HIS A 112 -3.42 10.98 12.66
C HIS A 112 -2.82 9.64 13.07
N ARG A 113 -3.61 8.75 13.69
CA ARG A 113 -3.14 7.44 14.19
C ARG A 113 -3.50 6.27 13.29
N HIS A 114 -4.65 6.29 12.63
CA HIS A 114 -5.03 5.26 11.68
C HIS A 114 -4.46 5.59 10.30
N TYR A 115 -3.74 4.64 9.73
CA TYR A 115 -3.08 4.80 8.43
C TYR A 115 -3.90 4.18 7.29
N ASP A 116 -5.05 3.58 7.59
CA ASP A 116 -5.89 2.88 6.61
C ASP A 116 -6.28 3.81 5.44
N GLY A 117 -6.89 4.97 5.72
CA GLY A 117 -7.30 5.92 4.69
C GLY A 117 -6.13 6.49 3.90
N PHE A 118 -5.02 6.75 4.60
CA PHE A 118 -3.80 7.23 3.99
C PHE A 118 -3.19 6.23 3.02
N PHE A 119 -3.01 4.98 3.41
CA PHE A 119 -2.39 3.99 2.54
C PHE A 119 -3.29 3.63 1.35
N VAL A 120 -4.61 3.61 1.53
CA VAL A 120 -5.55 3.46 0.40
C VAL A 120 -5.43 4.65 -0.55
N SER A 121 -5.36 5.88 -0.02
CA SER A 121 -5.13 7.09 -0.83
C SER A 121 -3.79 7.04 -1.59
N MET A 122 -2.70 6.62 -0.94
CA MET A 122 -1.40 6.49 -1.59
C MET A 122 -1.39 5.40 -2.67
N PHE A 123 -2.07 4.27 -2.43
CA PHE A 123 -2.25 3.23 -3.44
C PHE A 123 -3.02 3.74 -4.66
N LEU A 124 -4.18 4.40 -4.46
CA LEU A 124 -4.98 4.93 -5.55
C LEU A 124 -4.21 5.98 -6.36
N ASN A 125 -3.55 6.93 -5.69
CA ASN A 125 -2.70 7.90 -6.38
C ASN A 125 -1.54 7.20 -7.12
N TRP A 126 -0.97 6.13 -6.58
CA TRP A 126 0.08 5.39 -7.30
C TRP A 126 -0.45 4.81 -8.61
N GLU A 127 -1.62 4.19 -8.60
CA GLU A 127 -2.23 3.64 -9.80
C GLU A 127 -2.56 4.71 -10.85
N LEU A 128 -2.88 5.94 -10.42
CA LEU A 128 -3.13 7.08 -11.33
C LEU A 128 -1.87 7.64 -11.99
N PHE A 129 -0.77 7.67 -11.24
CA PHE A 129 0.46 8.36 -11.67
C PHE A 129 1.58 7.41 -12.13
N LYS A 130 1.46 6.09 -11.95
CA LYS A 130 2.54 5.13 -12.26
C LYS A 130 3.07 5.18 -13.69
N ASP A 131 2.27 5.63 -14.66
CA ASP A 131 2.67 5.76 -16.07
C ASP A 131 3.39 7.08 -16.39
N LYS A 132 3.51 7.98 -15.41
CA LYS A 132 4.23 9.25 -15.58
C LYS A 132 5.75 9.00 -15.70
N PRO A 133 6.47 9.80 -16.53
CA PRO A 133 7.90 9.62 -16.76
C PRO A 133 8.74 9.49 -15.50
N GLU A 134 8.46 10.30 -14.48
CA GLU A 134 9.18 10.39 -13.21
C GLU A 134 9.13 9.07 -12.43
N ILE A 135 8.00 8.34 -12.51
CA ILE A 135 7.89 6.99 -11.91
C ILE A 135 8.46 5.94 -12.86
N GLN A 136 8.28 6.07 -14.18
CA GLN A 136 8.77 5.13 -15.18
C GLN A 136 10.31 5.02 -15.20
N LEU A 137 11.03 6.07 -14.79
CA LEU A 137 12.49 6.03 -14.54
C LEU A 137 12.90 4.92 -13.55
N TYR A 138 11.97 4.52 -12.67
CA TYR A 138 12.14 3.51 -11.64
C TYR A 138 11.30 2.26 -11.92
N SER A 139 10.94 1.98 -13.18
CA SER A 139 10.10 0.85 -13.58
C SER A 139 10.58 -0.53 -13.11
N ILE A 140 11.87 -0.67 -12.75
CA ILE A 140 12.41 -1.90 -12.16
C ILE A 140 12.03 -2.09 -10.69
N LEU A 141 11.57 -1.04 -10.00
CA LEU A 141 11.19 -1.09 -8.61
C LEU A 141 9.75 -1.59 -8.46
N PRO A 142 9.46 -2.40 -7.43
CA PRO A 142 8.11 -2.93 -7.23
C PRO A 142 7.15 -1.82 -6.78
N HIS A 143 5.85 -2.04 -6.99
CA HIS A 143 4.82 -1.15 -6.48
C HIS A 143 4.95 -1.02 -4.95
N PRO A 144 5.17 0.20 -4.40
CA PRO A 144 5.49 0.39 -2.99
C PRO A 144 4.28 0.13 -2.08
N TYR A 145 3.09 0.57 -2.46
CA TYR A 145 1.87 0.47 -1.64
C TYR A 145 1.04 -0.81 -1.85
N GLU A 146 1.39 -1.67 -2.80
CA GLU A 146 0.65 -2.91 -3.06
C GLU A 146 0.53 -3.81 -1.81
N PRO A 147 1.58 -4.02 -0.98
CA PRO A 147 1.45 -4.88 0.20
C PRO A 147 0.50 -4.30 1.26
N VAL A 148 0.49 -2.97 1.48
CA VAL A 148 -0.47 -2.36 2.44
C VAL A 148 -1.89 -2.37 1.89
N CYS A 149 -2.08 -2.19 0.58
CA CYS A 149 -3.39 -2.40 -0.04
C CYS A 149 -3.88 -3.85 0.17
N LYS A 150 -2.97 -4.82 0.06
CA LYS A 150 -3.26 -6.24 0.33
C LYS A 150 -3.67 -6.50 1.77
N ILE A 151 -3.10 -5.79 2.75
CA ILE A 151 -3.54 -5.86 4.16
C ILE A 151 -5.03 -5.50 4.26
N PHE A 152 -5.45 -4.38 3.68
CA PHE A 152 -6.85 -3.95 3.70
C PHE A 152 -7.75 -4.88 2.88
N SER A 153 -7.24 -5.47 1.78
CA SER A 153 -7.91 -6.51 0.99
C SER A 153 -8.37 -7.71 1.80
N ARG A 154 -7.60 -8.00 2.84
CA ARG A 154 -7.84 -9.09 3.77
C ARG A 154 -8.59 -8.59 5.00
N GLY A 155 -9.04 -7.34 5.07
CA GLY A 155 -9.71 -6.78 6.26
C GLY A 155 -8.76 -6.53 7.43
N GLY A 156 -7.45 -6.44 7.20
CA GLY A 156 -6.51 -6.04 8.23
C GLY A 156 -6.50 -4.52 8.45
N THR A 157 -5.88 -4.07 9.54
CA THR A 157 -5.81 -2.64 9.91
C THR A 157 -4.40 -2.24 10.31
N ILE A 158 -4.04 -0.98 10.07
CA ILE A 158 -2.74 -0.41 10.43
C ILE A 158 -2.94 0.88 11.23
N ALA A 159 -2.44 0.88 12.47
CA ALA A 159 -2.40 2.06 13.33
C ALA A 159 -0.98 2.37 13.78
N ASN A 160 -0.65 3.64 14.00
CA ASN A 160 0.55 4.06 14.69
C ASN A 160 0.23 4.38 16.15
N ILE A 161 0.85 3.64 17.06
CA ILE A 161 0.70 3.75 18.51
C ILE A 161 2.09 3.95 19.11
N HIS A 162 2.33 5.12 19.70
CA HIS A 162 3.56 5.43 20.43
C HIS A 162 4.87 5.18 19.62
N SER A 163 4.92 5.60 18.35
CA SER A 163 6.05 5.38 17.44
C SER A 163 6.31 3.90 17.09
N ALA A 164 5.26 3.09 17.13
CA ALA A 164 5.25 1.73 16.64
C ALA A 164 3.98 1.49 15.81
N PHE A 165 4.00 0.51 14.92
CA PHE A 165 2.82 0.15 14.13
C PHE A 165 2.09 -1.02 14.78
N GLU A 166 0.83 -0.83 15.11
CA GLU A 166 -0.09 -1.89 15.49
C GLU A 166 -0.76 -2.45 14.22
N ILE A 167 -0.62 -3.75 14.00
CA ILE A 167 -1.21 -4.47 12.87
C ILE A 167 -2.28 -5.43 13.42
N ASP A 168 -3.48 -5.39 12.83
CA ASP A 168 -4.63 -6.22 13.23
C ASP A 168 -5.01 -6.13 14.74
N ARG A 169 -4.71 -4.99 15.38
CA ARG A 169 -5.06 -4.66 16.79
C ARG A 169 -4.43 -5.52 17.88
N ASP A 170 -3.37 -6.26 17.55
CA ASP A 170 -2.75 -7.18 18.51
C ASP A 170 -1.25 -6.92 18.62
N GLU A 171 -0.55 -6.87 17.48
CA GLU A 171 0.91 -6.90 17.48
C GLU A 171 1.54 -5.54 17.17
N THR A 172 2.43 -5.11 18.06
CA THR A 172 3.10 -3.81 18.01
C THR A 172 4.50 -3.95 17.40
N TYR A 173 4.63 -3.59 16.13
CA TYR A 173 5.88 -3.65 15.38
C TYR A 173 6.80 -2.47 15.72
N ARG A 174 7.93 -2.74 16.37
CA ARG A 174 8.90 -1.71 16.82
C ARG A 174 10.14 -1.54 15.94
N LYS A 175 10.53 -2.54 15.15
CA LYS A 175 11.88 -2.57 14.53
C LYS A 175 11.84 -2.81 13.03
N HIS A 176 12.35 -1.86 12.25
CA HIS A 176 12.53 -2.00 10.81
C HIS A 176 13.44 -3.19 10.48
N ASN A 177 13.07 -3.98 9.46
CA ASN A 177 13.93 -5.01 8.88
C ASN A 177 13.89 -4.88 7.36
N ASN A 178 14.91 -4.23 6.80
CA ASN A 178 14.97 -3.86 5.40
C ASN A 178 15.39 -5.04 4.48
N ASN A 179 15.69 -6.20 5.08
CA ASN A 179 16.20 -7.36 4.35
C ASN A 179 15.12 -8.43 4.18
N PHE A 180 13.92 -8.24 4.76
CA PHE A 180 12.83 -9.18 4.59
C PHE A 180 12.24 -9.04 3.19
N LYS A 181 12.00 -10.17 2.53
CA LYS A 181 11.30 -10.25 1.25
C LYS A 181 10.23 -11.31 1.31
N LEU A 182 8.99 -10.93 1.04
CA LEU A 182 7.89 -11.86 0.89
C LEU A 182 7.92 -12.45 -0.54
N PRO A 183 8.07 -13.78 -0.71
CA PRO A 183 8.26 -14.38 -2.04
C PRO A 183 7.10 -14.20 -3.02
N SER A 184 5.89 -14.00 -2.52
CA SER A 184 4.70 -13.73 -3.34
C SER A 184 3.62 -13.02 -2.52
N LEU A 185 2.83 -12.18 -3.19
CA LEU A 185 1.63 -11.53 -2.64
C LEU A 185 0.34 -12.30 -2.97
N ASN A 186 0.46 -13.51 -3.55
CA ASN A 186 -0.66 -14.35 -3.92
C ASN A 186 -1.54 -14.72 -2.70
N ASP A 187 -2.86 -14.58 -2.83
CA ASP A 187 -3.80 -14.79 -1.72
C ASP A 187 -3.79 -16.21 -1.16
N ASP A 188 -3.62 -17.21 -2.01
CA ASP A 188 -3.56 -18.62 -1.59
C ASP A 188 -2.30 -18.88 -0.78
N PHE A 189 -1.18 -18.26 -1.15
CA PHE A 189 0.05 -18.37 -0.35
C PHE A 189 -0.07 -17.64 0.99
N LEU A 190 -0.63 -16.44 1.03
CA LEU A 190 -0.85 -15.71 2.27
C LEU A 190 -1.76 -16.50 3.23
N THR A 191 -2.83 -17.09 2.67
CA THR A 191 -3.74 -17.99 3.41
C THR A 191 -3.04 -19.26 3.86
N TYR A 192 -2.16 -19.81 3.03
CA TYR A 192 -1.33 -20.96 3.38
C TYR A 192 -0.42 -20.65 4.58
N ILE A 193 0.23 -19.48 4.62
CA ILE A 193 1.02 -19.02 5.77
C ILE A 193 0.15 -18.99 7.03
N ASP A 194 -1.01 -18.34 6.96
CA ASP A 194 -1.90 -18.17 8.10
C ASP A 194 -2.38 -19.50 8.70
N HIS A 195 -2.46 -20.56 7.89
CA HIS A 195 -2.81 -21.91 8.37
C HIS A 195 -1.63 -22.74 8.92
N HIS A 196 -0.40 -22.42 8.54
CA HIS A 196 0.77 -23.28 8.82
C HIS A 196 1.77 -22.65 9.79
N VAL A 197 1.49 -21.45 10.27
CA VAL A 197 2.37 -20.70 11.14
C VAL A 197 1.68 -20.43 12.47
N THR A 198 2.38 -20.75 13.56
CA THR A 198 1.92 -20.51 14.93
C THR A 198 2.75 -19.46 15.67
N ASP A 199 3.84 -18.97 15.07
CA ASP A 199 4.75 -17.96 15.61
C ASP A 199 5.34 -17.10 14.49
N PHE A 200 5.85 -15.91 14.80
CA PHE A 200 6.35 -14.94 13.83
C PHE A 200 7.42 -15.52 12.89
N PRO A 201 7.10 -15.67 11.59
CA PRO A 201 8.01 -16.37 10.70
C PRO A 201 9.16 -15.43 10.26
N ASN A 202 10.38 -15.94 10.37
CA ASN A 202 11.58 -15.30 9.83
C ASN A 202 11.71 -15.54 8.31
N GLN A 203 12.74 -14.97 7.67
CA GLN A 203 12.94 -15.12 6.22
C GLN A 203 13.10 -16.58 5.79
N GLU A 204 13.85 -17.37 6.56
CA GLU A 204 14.11 -18.78 6.25
C GLU A 204 12.81 -19.59 6.26
N LEU A 205 11.99 -19.43 7.29
CA LEU A 205 10.71 -20.12 7.40
C LEU A 205 9.75 -19.70 6.28
N VAL A 206 9.65 -18.40 5.95
CA VAL A 206 8.79 -17.94 4.84
C VAL A 206 9.25 -18.54 3.51
N ASN A 207 10.56 -18.63 3.26
CA ASN A 207 11.09 -19.28 2.06
C ASN A 207 10.76 -20.78 2.03
N GLN A 208 10.91 -21.49 3.15
CA GLN A 208 10.54 -22.91 3.24
C GLN A 208 9.04 -23.14 3.00
N LEU A 209 8.18 -22.27 3.54
CA LEU A 209 6.73 -22.31 3.31
C LEU A 209 6.39 -22.08 1.85
N TRP A 210 7.07 -21.13 1.20
CA TRP A 210 6.90 -20.88 -0.23
C TRP A 210 7.26 -22.09 -1.08
N GLU A 211 8.42 -22.73 -0.82
CA GLU A 211 8.81 -23.94 -1.54
C GLU A 211 7.80 -25.08 -1.35
N LYS A 212 7.28 -25.27 -0.13
CA LYS A 212 6.22 -26.26 0.13
C LYS A 212 4.95 -25.91 -0.65
N PHE A 213 4.51 -24.66 -0.58
CA PHE A 213 3.30 -24.19 -1.27
C PHE A 213 3.38 -24.40 -2.79
N ARG A 214 4.51 -24.05 -3.43
CA ARG A 214 4.73 -24.26 -4.87
C ARG A 214 4.70 -25.72 -5.29
N ARG A 215 5.23 -26.63 -4.45
CA ARG A 215 5.17 -28.08 -4.73
C ARG A 215 3.75 -28.62 -4.73
N MET A 216 2.87 -28.04 -3.90
CA MET A 216 1.45 -28.41 -3.85
C MET A 216 0.62 -27.72 -4.92
N ASN A 217 1.05 -26.54 -5.38
CA ASN A 217 0.36 -25.70 -6.35
C ASN A 217 1.31 -25.30 -7.49
N PRO A 218 1.65 -26.23 -8.41
CA PRO A 218 2.64 -25.97 -9.47
C PRO A 218 2.23 -24.85 -10.44
N ASN A 219 0.95 -24.46 -10.46
CA ASN A 219 0.41 -23.36 -11.27
C ASN A 219 0.32 -22.03 -10.49
N ALA A 220 0.76 -21.97 -9.23
CA ALA A 220 0.79 -20.71 -8.50
C ALA A 220 1.79 -19.75 -9.17
N LEU A 221 1.26 -18.70 -9.80
CA LEU A 221 2.05 -17.64 -10.40
C LEU A 221 2.63 -16.71 -9.32
N TYR A 222 3.78 -16.10 -9.65
CA TYR A 222 4.55 -15.16 -8.82
C TYR A 222 3.71 -13.97 -8.35
#